data_AF-A0A369TMD0-F1
#
_entry.id   AF-A0A369TMD0-F1
#
_cell.length_a   1.000
_cell.length_b   1.000
_cell.length_c   1.000
_cell.angle_alpha   90.00
_cell.angle_beta   90.00
_cell.angle_gamma   90.00
#
_symmetry.space_group_name_H-M   'P 1'
#
loop_
_entity.id
_entity.type
_entity.pdbx_description
1 polymer ?
#
loop_
_entity_poly.entity_id
_entity_poly.type
_entity_poly.pdbx_seq_one_letter_code
_entity_poly.pdbx_strand_id
1 'polypeptide(L)'
;MMVQYWNAALDAGDDDLDAIHYLTSADRPELVSMCMVGLLGERPGLPEPALKQAISACAASLDSSQLTELVRLALDRDDLEREQLDLWSFVGLALKPEEFADRFSERDLEAALLAPNGDLVQAFNESCPNIDLLDHIRISVLGKRYQARDNDWWHSDGGSGIVRAAIQRLGASDATDAGERLKKLAPTVDASWAPHIAHAAAEHARKLRDEQFSAPSVIQLMSVLANGSPASASDLAAVVLEEIDRYKSTLRTGSETPWKRFWNTDKYGAATEPQIENEDRDRLLELFRPRFEKYGIAASIPEARRGENTRADILILSHAGKNLPIEAKRHYNGELWTAASTQLAGYAADPDACGFGIYLIFWFGTEFKAAKRNDGADGPDSAEALEAMLVDDLPLHLKEKCSVVVLDVSRPQPMIDSVNKRRKIA
;
A
#
# COMPACT_ATOMS: atom_id res chain seq x y z
N MET A 1 -35.90 32.83 -26.93
CA MET A 1 -36.71 33.47 -25.87
C MET A 1 -36.02 33.40 -24.51
N MET A 2 -35.64 32.22 -23.98
CA MET A 2 -35.02 32.12 -22.65
C MET A 2 -33.58 32.69 -22.58
N VAL A 3 -32.70 32.33 -23.53
CA VAL A 3 -31.34 32.92 -23.62
C VAL A 3 -31.39 34.44 -23.81
N GLN A 4 -32.36 34.94 -24.59
CA GLN A 4 -32.56 36.38 -24.79
C GLN A 4 -33.05 37.08 -23.50
N TYR A 5 -33.88 36.41 -22.71
CA TYR A 5 -34.31 36.91 -21.40
C TYR A 5 -33.10 37.05 -20.46
N TRP A 6 -32.29 36.00 -20.32
CA TRP A 6 -31.10 36.06 -19.47
C TRP A 6 -30.10 37.10 -19.96
N ASN A 7 -29.84 37.20 -21.26
CA ASN A 7 -28.95 38.24 -21.79
C ASN A 7 -29.44 39.65 -21.43
N ALA A 8 -30.74 39.92 -21.56
CA ALA A 8 -31.31 41.22 -21.19
C ALA A 8 -31.27 41.49 -19.68
N ALA A 9 -31.49 40.46 -18.85
CA ALA A 9 -31.41 40.52 -17.40
C ALA A 9 -29.97 40.81 -16.92
N LEU A 10 -29.00 40.08 -17.44
CA LEU A 10 -27.57 40.29 -17.18
C LEU A 10 -27.09 41.67 -17.65
N ASP A 11 -27.58 42.14 -18.81
CA ASP A 11 -27.28 43.51 -19.29
C ASP A 11 -27.92 44.59 -18.41
N ALA A 12 -29.01 44.27 -17.71
CA ALA A 12 -29.66 45.14 -16.73
C ALA A 12 -28.98 45.09 -15.35
N GLY A 13 -28.00 44.20 -15.15
CA GLY A 13 -27.19 44.10 -13.94
C GLY A 13 -27.54 42.93 -13.02
N ASP A 14 -28.38 41.99 -13.45
CA ASP A 14 -28.58 40.74 -12.72
C ASP A 14 -27.29 39.91 -12.70
N ASP A 15 -27.10 39.12 -11.64
CA ASP A 15 -25.90 38.31 -11.43
C ASP A 15 -26.17 36.80 -11.50
N ASP A 16 -27.42 36.39 -11.72
CA ASP A 16 -27.86 34.99 -11.81
C ASP A 16 -28.71 34.69 -13.06
N LEU A 17 -28.95 33.40 -13.28
CA LEU A 17 -29.83 32.85 -14.31
C LEU A 17 -31.18 32.53 -13.70
N ASP A 18 -31.95 33.60 -13.52
CA ASP A 18 -33.29 33.56 -12.97
C ASP A 18 -34.16 32.45 -13.63
N ALA A 19 -34.89 31.70 -12.81
CA ALA A 19 -35.77 30.61 -13.25
C ALA A 19 -35.08 29.42 -13.98
N ILE A 20 -33.75 29.29 -13.96
CA ILE A 20 -33.03 28.17 -14.60
C ILE A 20 -33.49 26.79 -14.12
N HIS A 21 -33.89 26.66 -12.85
CA HIS A 21 -34.38 25.41 -12.28
C HIS A 21 -35.62 24.86 -13.01
N TYR A 22 -36.50 25.73 -13.54
CA TYR A 22 -37.62 25.28 -14.36
C TYR A 22 -37.16 24.65 -15.67
N LEU A 23 -36.10 25.18 -16.27
CA LEU A 23 -35.51 24.63 -17.49
C LEU A 23 -34.81 23.28 -17.21
N THR A 24 -34.00 23.20 -16.15
CA THR A 24 -33.26 21.96 -15.82
C THR A 24 -34.17 20.85 -15.32
N SER A 25 -35.33 21.18 -14.75
CA SER A 25 -36.35 20.20 -14.32
C SER A 25 -37.26 19.70 -15.44
N ALA A 26 -37.20 20.27 -16.65
CA ALA A 26 -38.20 20.09 -17.69
C ALA A 26 -38.17 18.72 -18.44
N ASP A 27 -37.33 17.77 -18.02
CA ASP A 27 -37.09 16.48 -18.73
C ASP A 27 -36.80 16.66 -20.23
N ARG A 28 -36.04 17.71 -20.58
CA ARG A 28 -35.65 18.08 -21.95
C ARG A 28 -34.16 18.45 -22.03
N PRO A 29 -33.24 17.49 -21.86
CA PRO A 29 -31.80 17.76 -21.79
C PRO A 29 -31.25 18.45 -23.05
N GLU A 30 -31.80 18.18 -24.23
CA GLU A 30 -31.37 18.82 -25.49
C GLU A 30 -31.69 20.32 -25.50
N LEU A 31 -32.80 20.73 -24.90
CA LEU A 31 -33.18 22.13 -24.78
C LEU A 31 -32.25 22.86 -23.79
N VAL A 32 -31.94 22.21 -22.66
CA VAL A 32 -30.97 22.75 -21.68
C VAL A 32 -29.61 22.95 -22.35
N SER A 33 -29.11 21.91 -23.01
CA SER A 33 -27.81 21.92 -23.71
C SER A 33 -27.75 23.04 -24.76
N MET A 34 -28.76 23.14 -25.63
CA MET A 34 -28.83 24.20 -26.64
C MET A 34 -28.83 25.61 -26.02
N CYS A 35 -29.56 25.82 -24.92
CA CYS A 35 -29.57 27.11 -24.23
C CYS A 35 -28.23 27.44 -23.57
N MET A 36 -27.59 26.47 -22.91
CA MET A 36 -26.32 26.69 -22.22
C MET A 36 -25.16 26.88 -23.18
N VAL A 37 -25.07 26.09 -24.26
CA VAL A 37 -24.07 26.27 -25.32
C VAL A 37 -24.20 27.63 -25.98
N GLY A 38 -25.43 28.07 -26.29
CA GLY A 38 -25.67 29.40 -26.85
C GLY A 38 -25.24 30.53 -25.91
N LEU A 39 -25.62 30.41 -24.62
CA LEU A 39 -25.29 31.43 -23.62
C LEU A 39 -23.78 31.51 -23.35
N LEU A 40 -23.13 30.39 -23.01
CA LEU A 40 -21.71 30.37 -22.66
C LEU A 40 -20.80 30.54 -23.88
N GLY A 41 -21.26 30.19 -25.08
CA GLY A 41 -20.54 30.47 -26.33
C GLY A 41 -20.48 31.96 -26.65
N GLU A 42 -21.55 32.72 -26.40
CA GLU A 42 -21.57 34.17 -26.58
C GLU A 42 -20.94 34.93 -25.40
N ARG A 43 -21.20 34.47 -24.17
CA ARG A 43 -20.79 35.12 -22.91
C ARG A 43 -20.18 34.11 -21.93
N PRO A 44 -18.92 33.69 -22.13
CA PRO A 44 -18.24 32.81 -21.16
C PRO A 44 -17.86 33.51 -19.86
N GLY A 45 -17.78 34.85 -19.85
CA GLY A 45 -17.52 35.69 -18.67
C GLY A 45 -18.80 36.15 -17.98
N LEU A 46 -19.69 35.23 -17.62
CA LEU A 46 -20.87 35.56 -16.81
C LEU A 46 -20.46 35.97 -15.38
N PRO A 47 -21.29 36.76 -14.67
CA PRO A 47 -21.14 36.94 -13.22
C PRO A 47 -21.06 35.58 -12.50
N GLU A 48 -20.30 35.51 -11.41
CA GLU A 48 -19.99 34.23 -10.73
C GLU A 48 -21.22 33.36 -10.42
N PRO A 49 -22.35 33.89 -9.88
CA PRO A 49 -23.53 33.07 -9.60
C PRO A 49 -24.15 32.48 -10.88
N ALA A 50 -24.34 33.31 -11.91
CA ALA A 50 -24.82 32.88 -13.22
C ALA A 50 -23.89 31.86 -13.88
N LEU A 51 -22.58 32.06 -13.78
CA LEU A 51 -21.58 31.15 -14.35
C LEU A 51 -21.66 29.77 -13.68
N LYS A 52 -21.73 29.71 -12.35
CA LYS A 52 -21.87 28.45 -11.61
C LYS A 52 -23.17 27.73 -12.00
N GLN A 53 -24.29 28.44 -12.08
CA GLN A 53 -25.57 27.87 -12.51
C GLN A 53 -25.51 27.30 -13.94
N ALA A 54 -24.89 28.05 -14.87
CA ALA A 54 -24.74 27.62 -16.25
C ALA A 54 -23.84 26.38 -16.37
N ILE A 55 -22.70 26.38 -15.68
CA ILE A 55 -21.76 25.25 -15.67
C ILE A 55 -22.41 24.01 -15.04
N SER A 56 -23.13 24.15 -13.93
CA SER A 56 -23.87 23.04 -13.32
C SER A 56 -24.94 22.47 -14.26
N ALA A 57 -25.68 23.32 -14.97
CA ALA A 57 -26.64 22.88 -15.99
C ALA A 57 -25.94 22.19 -17.17
N CYS A 58 -24.76 22.66 -17.58
CA CYS A 58 -23.94 22.00 -18.59
C CYS A 58 -23.49 20.61 -18.15
N ALA A 59 -22.98 20.45 -16.93
CA ALA A 59 -22.52 19.17 -16.41
C ALA A 59 -23.62 18.09 -16.43
N ALA A 60 -24.89 18.49 -16.28
CA ALA A 60 -26.03 17.58 -16.32
C ALA A 60 -26.59 17.30 -17.73
N SER A 61 -26.24 18.11 -18.74
CA SER A 61 -26.91 18.07 -20.05
C SER A 61 -25.99 17.94 -21.26
N LEU A 62 -24.69 18.19 -21.12
CA LEU A 62 -23.70 18.05 -22.18
C LEU A 62 -22.86 16.78 -21.99
N ASP A 63 -22.36 16.23 -23.10
CA ASP A 63 -21.31 15.24 -23.02
C ASP A 63 -19.95 15.88 -22.68
N SER A 64 -19.01 15.06 -22.20
CA SER A 64 -17.67 15.50 -21.79
C SER A 64 -16.90 16.20 -22.91
N SER A 65 -17.08 15.82 -24.18
CA SER A 65 -16.38 16.42 -25.30
C SER A 65 -16.90 17.83 -25.59
N GLN A 66 -18.21 18.01 -25.63
CA GLN A 66 -18.85 19.30 -25.86
C GLN A 66 -18.48 20.31 -24.76
N LEU A 67 -18.51 19.87 -23.51
CA LEU A 67 -18.14 20.74 -22.39
C LEU A 67 -16.64 21.08 -22.40
N THR A 68 -15.78 20.14 -22.82
CA THR A 68 -14.34 20.41 -22.99
C THR A 68 -14.09 21.47 -24.07
N GLU A 69 -14.82 21.45 -25.19
CA GLU A 69 -14.69 22.50 -26.21
C GLU A 69 -15.13 23.88 -25.70
N LEU A 70 -16.21 23.94 -24.91
CA LEU A 70 -16.63 25.19 -24.27
C LEU A 70 -15.55 25.73 -23.32
N VAL A 71 -14.90 24.86 -22.54
CA VAL A 71 -13.78 25.25 -21.67
C VAL A 71 -12.62 25.81 -22.48
N ARG A 72 -12.25 25.19 -23.61
CA ARG A 72 -11.18 25.71 -24.47
C ARG A 72 -11.52 27.08 -25.03
N LEU A 73 -12.74 27.24 -25.56
CA LEU A 73 -13.21 28.53 -26.07
C LEU A 73 -13.23 29.62 -25.00
N ALA A 74 -13.61 29.29 -23.77
CA ALA A 74 -13.59 30.23 -22.66
C ALA A 74 -12.15 30.62 -22.28
N LEU A 75 -11.25 29.65 -22.11
CA LEU A 75 -9.87 29.88 -21.68
C LEU A 75 -8.99 30.54 -22.75
N ASP A 76 -9.39 30.54 -24.02
CA ASP A 76 -8.70 31.25 -25.10
C ASP A 76 -9.08 32.74 -25.19
N ARG A 77 -9.99 33.22 -24.32
CA ARG A 77 -10.34 34.65 -24.23
C ARG A 77 -9.46 35.41 -23.26
N ASP A 78 -9.07 36.61 -23.67
CA ASP A 78 -8.21 37.51 -22.89
C ASP A 78 -8.98 38.48 -21.98
N ASP A 79 -10.31 38.44 -21.98
CA ASP A 79 -11.16 39.41 -21.27
C ASP A 79 -11.98 38.80 -20.12
N LEU A 80 -11.65 37.57 -19.71
CA LEU A 80 -12.22 36.95 -18.51
C LEU A 80 -11.64 37.59 -17.25
N GLU A 81 -12.51 37.84 -16.28
CA GLU A 81 -12.08 38.22 -14.93
C GLU A 81 -11.45 37.03 -14.21
N ARG A 82 -10.67 37.30 -13.16
CA ARG A 82 -9.86 36.28 -12.48
C ARG A 82 -10.71 35.13 -11.94
N GLU A 83 -11.84 35.45 -11.30
CA GLU A 83 -12.75 34.48 -10.69
C GLU A 83 -13.40 33.56 -11.75
N GLN A 84 -13.69 34.10 -12.94
CA GLN A 84 -14.23 33.35 -14.07
C GLN A 84 -13.17 32.41 -14.66
N LEU A 85 -11.94 32.91 -14.81
CA LEU A 85 -10.79 32.13 -15.24
C LEU A 85 -10.55 30.95 -14.30
N ASP A 86 -10.56 31.18 -12.98
CA ASP A 86 -10.33 30.13 -11.99
C ASP A 86 -11.44 29.04 -12.05
N LEU A 87 -12.71 29.42 -12.24
CA LEU A 87 -13.81 28.47 -12.45
C LEU A 87 -13.65 27.66 -13.74
N TRP A 88 -13.33 28.30 -14.87
CA TRP A 88 -13.12 27.60 -16.14
C TRP A 88 -11.91 26.67 -16.10
N SER A 89 -10.83 27.09 -15.44
CA SER A 89 -9.65 26.26 -15.18
C SER A 89 -10.00 25.02 -14.36
N PHE A 90 -10.85 25.16 -13.33
CA PHE A 90 -11.33 23.99 -12.57
C PHE A 90 -12.10 23.01 -13.44
N VAL A 91 -13.06 23.49 -14.23
CA VAL A 91 -13.86 22.63 -15.12
C VAL A 91 -12.95 21.89 -16.10
N GLY A 92 -11.95 22.56 -16.66
CA GLY A 92 -10.92 21.91 -17.49
C GLY A 92 -10.16 20.82 -16.75
N LEU A 93 -9.66 21.10 -15.55
CA LEU A 93 -8.97 20.12 -14.70
C LEU A 93 -9.86 18.92 -14.35
N ALA A 94 -11.15 19.13 -14.11
CA ALA A 94 -12.06 18.05 -13.76
C ALA A 94 -12.42 17.17 -14.96
N LEU A 95 -12.50 17.73 -16.17
CA LEU A 95 -12.83 16.97 -17.38
C LEU A 95 -11.61 16.25 -17.98
N LYS A 96 -10.46 16.92 -17.99
CA LYS A 96 -9.22 16.47 -18.64
C LYS A 96 -8.00 16.90 -17.83
N PRO A 97 -7.80 16.34 -16.63
CA PRO A 97 -6.66 16.72 -15.78
C PRO A 97 -5.32 16.55 -16.50
N GLU A 98 -5.18 15.53 -17.34
CA GLU A 98 -3.98 15.28 -18.15
C GLU A 98 -3.69 16.35 -19.22
N GLU A 99 -4.70 17.08 -19.70
CA GLU A 99 -4.54 18.14 -20.72
C GLU A 99 -4.30 19.50 -20.06
N PHE A 100 -5.07 19.79 -19.00
CA PHE A 100 -5.12 21.13 -18.43
C PHE A 100 -4.09 21.36 -17.32
N ALA A 101 -3.64 20.33 -16.61
CA ALA A 101 -2.69 20.50 -15.50
C ALA A 101 -1.39 21.20 -15.93
N ASP A 102 -0.84 20.81 -17.08
CA ASP A 102 0.43 21.35 -17.59
C ASP A 102 0.29 22.76 -18.20
N ARG A 103 -0.94 23.23 -18.43
CA ARG A 103 -1.21 24.58 -18.98
C ARG A 103 -1.15 25.67 -17.92
N PHE A 104 -1.23 25.32 -16.64
CA PHE A 104 -1.40 26.26 -15.54
C PHE A 104 -0.17 26.31 -14.64
N SER A 105 0.15 27.51 -14.13
CA SER A 105 1.16 27.63 -13.08
C SER A 105 0.64 27.02 -11.76
N GLU A 106 1.52 26.66 -10.83
CA GLU A 106 1.11 26.13 -9.52
C GLU A 106 0.17 27.09 -8.76
N ARG A 107 0.33 28.41 -8.94
CA ARG A 107 -0.56 29.42 -8.36
C ARG A 107 -1.94 29.40 -9.02
N ASP A 108 -2.00 29.20 -10.34
CA ASP A 108 -3.27 29.12 -11.06
C ASP A 108 -4.00 27.80 -10.76
N LEU A 109 -3.26 26.70 -10.62
CA LEU A 109 -3.82 25.43 -10.17
C LEU A 109 -4.45 25.55 -8.78
N GLU A 110 -3.76 26.19 -7.83
CA GLU A 110 -4.33 26.41 -6.50
C GLU A 110 -5.64 27.22 -6.56
N ALA A 111 -5.64 28.34 -7.28
CA ALA A 111 -6.82 29.19 -7.39
C ALA A 111 -7.99 28.44 -8.04
N ALA A 112 -7.73 27.71 -9.12
CA ALA A 112 -8.74 26.88 -9.79
C ALA A 112 -9.30 25.81 -8.85
N LEU A 113 -8.46 25.09 -8.11
CA LEU A 113 -8.91 24.03 -7.20
C LEU A 113 -9.75 24.55 -6.01
N LEU A 114 -9.62 25.84 -5.66
CA LEU A 114 -10.38 26.50 -4.59
C LEU A 114 -11.63 27.25 -5.07
N ALA A 115 -11.74 27.52 -6.38
CA ALA A 115 -12.84 28.28 -6.97
C ALA A 115 -14.24 27.62 -6.86
N PRO A 116 -14.39 26.31 -7.12
CA PRO A 116 -15.71 25.68 -7.03
C PRO A 116 -16.07 25.33 -5.58
N ASN A 117 -17.36 25.29 -5.28
CA ASN A 117 -17.88 24.82 -3.99
C ASN A 117 -19.21 24.06 -4.16
N GLY A 118 -19.62 23.34 -3.11
CA GLY A 118 -20.91 22.64 -3.04
C GLY A 118 -21.17 21.72 -4.23
N ASP A 119 -22.37 21.83 -4.80
CA ASP A 119 -22.92 20.91 -5.80
C ASP A 119 -22.08 20.81 -7.08
N LEU A 120 -21.40 21.89 -7.48
CA LEU A 120 -20.57 21.91 -8.68
C LEU A 120 -19.35 21.00 -8.54
N VAL A 121 -18.70 20.99 -7.37
CA VAL A 121 -17.57 20.09 -7.09
C VAL A 121 -18.03 18.64 -7.13
N GLN A 122 -19.19 18.34 -6.56
CA GLN A 122 -19.73 16.99 -6.53
C GLN A 122 -20.02 16.49 -7.96
N ALA A 123 -20.73 17.28 -8.77
CA ALA A 123 -21.06 16.91 -10.15
C ALA A 123 -19.81 16.57 -10.97
N PHE A 124 -18.77 17.42 -10.88
CA PHE A 124 -17.54 17.20 -11.62
C PHE A 124 -16.67 16.06 -11.10
N ASN A 125 -16.69 15.78 -9.80
CA ASN A 125 -16.00 14.60 -9.26
C ASN A 125 -16.64 13.30 -9.76
N GLU A 126 -17.97 13.24 -9.82
CA GLU A 126 -18.71 12.07 -10.30
C GLU A 126 -18.51 11.83 -11.81
N SER A 127 -18.36 12.90 -12.59
CA SER A 127 -18.13 12.83 -14.04
C SER A 127 -16.66 12.79 -14.45
N CYS A 128 -15.71 12.92 -13.51
CA CYS A 128 -14.29 13.01 -13.81
C CYS A 128 -13.77 11.66 -14.34
N PRO A 129 -13.22 11.60 -15.57
CA PRO A 129 -12.73 10.33 -16.13
C PRO A 129 -11.48 9.80 -15.42
N ASN A 130 -10.75 10.66 -14.72
CA ASN A 130 -9.52 10.31 -14.02
C ASN A 130 -9.43 11.05 -12.67
N ILE A 131 -10.36 10.71 -11.78
CA ILE A 131 -10.46 11.33 -10.45
C ILE A 131 -9.17 11.15 -9.64
N ASP A 132 -8.46 10.03 -9.82
CA ASP A 132 -7.20 9.75 -9.13
C ASP A 132 -6.10 10.75 -9.51
N LEU A 133 -6.01 11.14 -10.79
CA LEU A 133 -5.06 12.16 -11.23
C LEU A 133 -5.47 13.54 -10.71
N LEU A 134 -6.77 13.87 -10.73
CA LEU A 134 -7.25 15.13 -10.17
C LEU A 134 -6.96 15.22 -8.66
N ASP A 135 -7.15 14.13 -7.92
CA ASP A 135 -6.85 14.06 -6.49
C ASP A 135 -5.34 14.08 -6.22
N HIS A 136 -4.52 13.49 -7.08
CA HIS A 136 -3.07 13.67 -7.03
C HIS A 136 -2.67 15.15 -7.19
N ILE A 137 -3.28 15.86 -8.14
CA ILE A 137 -3.03 17.31 -8.35
C ILE A 137 -3.49 18.11 -7.12
N ARG A 138 -4.69 17.83 -6.59
CA ARG A 138 -5.20 18.47 -5.35
C ARG A 138 -4.23 18.32 -4.19
N ILE A 139 -3.74 17.12 -3.93
CA ILE A 139 -2.81 16.84 -2.83
C ILE A 139 -1.47 17.55 -3.07
N SER A 140 -0.90 17.43 -4.28
CA SER A 140 0.41 17.98 -4.61
C SER A 140 0.46 19.52 -4.61
N VAL A 141 -0.65 20.19 -4.92
CA VAL A 141 -0.74 21.65 -4.94
C VAL A 141 -1.16 22.20 -3.58
N LEU A 142 -2.32 21.75 -3.07
CA LEU A 142 -2.90 22.31 -1.84
C LEU A 142 -2.21 21.78 -0.58
N GLY A 143 -1.74 20.52 -0.59
CA GLY A 143 -1.08 19.91 0.57
C GLY A 143 0.23 20.60 0.97
N LYS A 144 0.87 21.34 0.05
CA LYS A 144 2.05 22.17 0.36
C LYS A 144 1.74 23.41 1.18
N ARG A 145 0.52 23.96 1.04
CA ARG A 145 0.15 25.29 1.56
C ARG A 145 -0.80 25.21 2.75
N TYR A 146 -1.64 24.19 2.79
CA TYR A 146 -2.64 24.00 3.82
C TYR A 146 -2.22 22.87 4.76
N GLN A 147 -2.22 23.14 6.05
CA GLN A 147 -1.98 22.14 7.10
C GLN A 147 -3.25 21.34 7.38
N ALA A 148 -3.08 20.07 7.78
CA ALA A 148 -4.19 19.25 8.25
C ALA A 148 -4.80 19.85 9.53
N ARG A 149 -6.13 19.88 9.61
CA ARG A 149 -6.87 20.33 10.80
C ARG A 149 -7.82 19.26 11.30
N ASP A 150 -7.96 19.13 12.61
CA ASP A 150 -8.85 18.12 13.22
C ASP A 150 -10.32 18.30 12.81
N ASN A 151 -10.74 19.54 12.49
CA ASN A 151 -12.10 19.89 12.12
C ASN A 151 -12.36 19.92 10.59
N ASP A 152 -11.41 19.45 9.76
CA ASP A 152 -11.58 19.41 8.31
C ASP A 152 -12.81 18.58 7.88
N TRP A 153 -13.28 17.65 8.70
CA TRP A 153 -14.53 16.90 8.46
C TRP A 153 -15.79 17.79 8.45
N TRP A 154 -15.72 19.01 8.98
CA TRP A 154 -16.85 19.93 9.13
C TRP A 154 -16.84 21.04 8.07
N HIS A 155 -15.68 21.32 7.48
CA HIS A 155 -15.48 22.35 6.46
C HIS A 155 -14.73 21.76 5.27
N SER A 156 -15.40 20.93 4.48
CA SER A 156 -14.84 20.25 3.30
C SER A 156 -14.38 21.21 2.20
N ASP A 157 -14.91 22.44 2.18
CA ASP A 157 -14.77 23.38 1.07
C ASP A 157 -13.49 24.23 1.18
N GLY A 158 -12.81 24.19 2.32
CA GLY A 158 -11.50 24.84 2.49
C GLY A 158 -10.37 24.00 1.92
N GLY A 159 -9.21 24.62 1.63
CA GLY A 159 -8.05 23.94 1.05
C GLY A 159 -7.60 22.67 1.81
N SER A 160 -7.64 22.68 3.15
CA SER A 160 -7.35 21.48 3.97
C SER A 160 -8.43 20.41 3.84
N GLY A 161 -9.71 20.80 3.79
CA GLY A 161 -10.84 19.89 3.54
C GLY A 161 -10.73 19.19 2.18
N ILE A 162 -10.36 19.93 1.14
CA ILE A 162 -10.15 19.39 -0.21
C ILE A 162 -9.01 18.37 -0.23
N VAL A 163 -7.87 18.67 0.41
CA VAL A 163 -6.73 17.73 0.52
C VAL A 163 -7.15 16.46 1.25
N ARG A 164 -7.86 16.59 2.37
CA ARG A 164 -8.32 15.43 3.14
C ARG A 164 -9.25 14.54 2.32
N ALA A 165 -10.22 15.14 1.63
CA ALA A 165 -11.15 14.40 0.77
C ALA A 165 -10.42 13.71 -0.39
N ALA A 166 -9.42 14.37 -0.99
CA ALA A 166 -8.60 13.80 -2.05
C ALA A 166 -7.76 12.61 -1.56
N ILE A 167 -7.16 12.70 -0.36
CA ILE A 167 -6.42 11.58 0.26
C ILE A 167 -7.36 10.38 0.50
N GLN A 168 -8.58 10.63 0.99
CA GLN A 168 -9.57 9.58 1.24
C GLN A 168 -10.04 8.90 -0.05
N ARG A 169 -10.38 9.68 -1.09
CA ARG A 169 -10.78 9.13 -2.39
C ARG A 169 -9.66 8.33 -3.04
N LEU A 170 -8.44 8.87 -3.06
CA LEU A 170 -7.29 8.17 -3.64
C LEU A 170 -6.96 6.89 -2.85
N GLY A 171 -7.11 6.88 -1.52
CA GLY A 171 -6.99 5.67 -0.70
C GLY A 171 -8.09 4.65 -0.96
N ALA A 172 -9.29 5.12 -1.32
CA ALA A 172 -10.43 4.28 -1.69
C ALA A 172 -10.44 3.88 -3.17
N SER A 173 -9.46 4.29 -3.98
CA SER A 173 -9.36 3.95 -5.40
C SER A 173 -9.22 2.43 -5.63
N ASP A 174 -9.67 1.97 -6.80
CA ASP A 174 -9.44 0.60 -7.31
C ASP A 174 -8.09 0.46 -8.03
N ALA A 175 -7.39 1.56 -8.29
CA ALA A 175 -6.08 1.55 -8.96
C ALA A 175 -5.02 0.90 -8.05
N THR A 176 -4.34 -0.12 -8.57
CA THR A 176 -3.37 -0.93 -7.80
C THR A 176 -2.16 -0.16 -7.31
N ASP A 177 -1.86 1.00 -7.89
CA ASP A 177 -0.73 1.86 -7.54
C ASP A 177 -1.11 3.09 -6.68
N ALA A 178 -2.39 3.27 -6.32
CA ALA A 178 -2.85 4.46 -5.60
C ALA A 178 -2.18 4.63 -4.23
N GLY A 179 -2.00 3.53 -3.49
CA GLY A 179 -1.26 3.54 -2.22
C GLY A 179 0.20 3.98 -2.36
N GLU A 180 0.87 3.60 -3.44
CA GLU A 180 2.26 4.03 -3.73
C GLU A 180 2.32 5.49 -4.18
N ARG A 181 1.34 5.96 -4.95
CA ARG A 181 1.21 7.39 -5.31
C ARG A 181 1.05 8.27 -4.07
N LEU A 182 0.23 7.84 -3.12
CA LEU A 182 0.06 8.50 -1.83
C LEU A 182 1.39 8.60 -1.06
N LYS A 183 2.13 7.48 -0.93
CA LYS A 183 3.44 7.48 -0.26
C LYS A 183 4.46 8.40 -0.93
N LYS A 184 4.47 8.47 -2.27
CA LYS A 184 5.34 9.39 -3.04
C LYS A 184 5.00 10.85 -2.81
N LEU A 185 3.73 11.17 -2.56
CA LEU A 185 3.29 12.53 -2.26
C LEU A 185 3.64 12.98 -0.83
N ALA A 186 3.69 12.06 0.14
CA ALA A 186 3.96 12.37 1.55
C ALA A 186 5.14 13.32 1.80
N PRO A 187 6.34 13.15 1.20
CA PRO A 187 7.47 14.05 1.44
C PRO A 187 7.35 15.42 0.73
N THR A 188 6.37 15.59 -0.15
CA THR A 188 6.20 16.81 -0.98
C THR A 188 5.21 17.81 -0.40
N VAL A 189 4.44 17.41 0.62
CA VAL A 189 3.39 18.21 1.26
C VAL A 189 3.78 18.57 2.70
N ASP A 190 2.99 19.41 3.35
CA ASP A 190 3.19 19.74 4.76
C ASP A 190 3.17 18.46 5.63
N ALA A 191 4.08 18.40 6.60
CA ALA A 191 4.29 17.21 7.44
C ALA A 191 3.05 16.78 8.23
N SER A 192 2.11 17.70 8.47
CA SER A 192 0.81 17.39 9.11
C SER A 192 -0.03 16.36 8.33
N TRP A 193 0.20 16.19 7.02
CA TRP A 193 -0.50 15.19 6.21
C TRP A 193 0.08 13.78 6.30
N ALA A 194 1.31 13.61 6.79
CA ALA A 194 1.97 12.31 6.88
C ALA A 194 1.12 11.21 7.55
N PRO A 195 0.49 11.42 8.73
CA PRO A 195 -0.36 10.39 9.34
C PRO A 195 -1.60 10.06 8.50
N HIS A 196 -2.21 11.07 7.86
CA HIS A 196 -3.39 10.88 7.00
C HIS A 196 -3.06 10.07 5.74
N ILE A 197 -1.94 10.39 5.10
CA ILE A 197 -1.45 9.68 3.91
C ILE A 197 -1.06 8.25 4.27
N ALA A 198 -0.36 8.04 5.39
CA ALA A 198 0.01 6.71 5.85
C ALA A 198 -1.22 5.84 6.14
N HIS A 199 -2.23 6.42 6.80
CA HIS A 199 -3.50 5.74 7.05
C HIS A 199 -4.23 5.37 5.76
N ALA A 200 -4.40 6.31 4.82
CA ALA A 200 -5.07 6.05 3.55
C ALA A 200 -4.33 4.99 2.70
N ALA A 201 -3.00 5.01 2.66
CA ALA A 201 -2.20 3.99 1.98
C ALA A 201 -2.33 2.61 2.64
N ALA A 202 -2.45 2.55 3.97
CA ALA A 202 -2.68 1.30 4.70
C ALA A 202 -4.09 0.74 4.45
N GLU A 203 -5.13 1.58 4.45
CA GLU A 203 -6.50 1.18 4.11
C GLU A 203 -6.60 0.71 2.65
N HIS A 204 -5.94 1.39 1.72
CA HIS A 204 -5.86 0.94 0.33
C HIS A 204 -5.22 -0.45 0.22
N ALA A 205 -4.09 -0.66 0.90
CA ALA A 205 -3.43 -1.96 0.93
C ALA A 205 -4.32 -3.05 1.56
N ARG A 206 -5.15 -2.69 2.56
CA ARG A 206 -6.14 -3.61 3.14
C ARG A 206 -7.22 -3.96 2.12
N LYS A 207 -7.81 -2.96 1.45
CA LYS A 207 -8.82 -3.14 0.41
C LYS A 207 -8.33 -4.07 -0.70
N LEU A 208 -7.14 -3.83 -1.25
CA LEU A 208 -6.58 -4.71 -2.29
C LEU A 208 -6.40 -6.15 -1.80
N ARG A 209 -6.03 -6.35 -0.52
CA ARG A 209 -5.96 -7.70 0.08
C ARG A 209 -7.33 -8.34 0.22
N ASP A 210 -8.35 -7.56 0.61
CA ASP A 210 -9.73 -8.04 0.76
C ASP A 210 -10.36 -8.37 -0.60
N GLU A 211 -10.04 -7.63 -1.66
CA GLU A 211 -10.51 -7.89 -3.03
C GLU A 211 -9.79 -9.07 -3.69
N GLN A 212 -8.48 -9.24 -3.40
CA GLN A 212 -7.70 -10.40 -3.83
C GLN A 212 -7.99 -11.64 -2.97
N PHE A 213 -8.72 -11.48 -1.86
CA PHE A 213 -9.13 -12.60 -1.03
C PHE A 213 -10.20 -13.42 -1.76
N SER A 214 -9.79 -14.60 -2.21
CA SER A 214 -10.73 -15.62 -2.70
C SER A 214 -10.94 -16.65 -1.60
N ALA A 215 -12.18 -16.74 -1.09
CA ALA A 215 -12.55 -17.76 -0.14
C ALA A 215 -12.38 -19.14 -0.79
N PRO A 216 -11.69 -20.09 -0.14
CA PRO A 216 -11.52 -21.43 -0.70
C PRO A 216 -12.88 -22.10 -0.87
N SER A 217 -13.10 -22.69 -2.04
CA SER A 217 -14.31 -23.48 -2.30
C SER A 217 -14.40 -24.68 -1.37
N VAL A 218 -15.61 -25.21 -1.17
CA VAL A 218 -15.85 -26.42 -0.36
C VAL A 218 -14.98 -27.60 -0.84
N ILE A 219 -14.74 -27.72 -2.14
CA ILE A 219 -13.87 -28.75 -2.71
C ILE A 219 -12.40 -28.56 -2.30
N GLN A 220 -11.92 -27.31 -2.30
CA GLN A 220 -10.57 -26.98 -1.83
C GLN A 220 -10.41 -27.22 -0.32
N LEU A 221 -11.42 -26.88 0.48
CA LEU A 221 -11.45 -27.19 1.92
C LEU A 221 -11.43 -28.70 2.17
N MET A 222 -12.22 -29.46 1.40
CA MET A 222 -12.25 -30.92 1.49
C MET A 222 -10.91 -31.56 1.07
N SER A 223 -10.21 -31.00 0.08
CA SER A 223 -8.89 -31.50 -0.29
C SER A 223 -7.85 -31.22 0.79
N VAL A 224 -7.85 -30.02 1.39
CA VAL A 224 -6.91 -29.69 2.48
C VAL A 224 -7.12 -30.60 3.69
N LEU A 225 -8.37 -30.84 4.08
CA LEU A 225 -8.72 -31.76 5.17
C LEU A 225 -8.35 -33.23 4.88
N ALA A 226 -8.14 -33.60 3.60
CA ALA A 226 -7.75 -34.94 3.17
C ALA A 226 -6.24 -35.10 2.91
N ASN A 227 -5.38 -34.26 3.51
CA ASN A 227 -3.92 -34.15 3.23
C ASN A 227 -3.59 -33.72 1.79
N GLY A 228 -4.48 -32.97 1.14
CA GLY A 228 -4.23 -32.34 -0.17
C GLY A 228 -3.37 -31.07 -0.08
N SER A 229 -3.09 -30.46 -1.23
CA SER A 229 -2.23 -29.29 -1.30
C SER A 229 -2.85 -28.05 -0.65
N PRO A 230 -2.07 -27.19 0.04
CA PRO A 230 -2.58 -25.96 0.63
C PRO A 230 -3.29 -25.07 -0.39
N ALA A 231 -4.51 -24.65 -0.06
CA ALA A 231 -5.37 -23.86 -0.95
C ALA A 231 -5.09 -22.36 -0.88
N SER A 232 -4.49 -21.88 0.22
CA SER A 232 -4.15 -20.49 0.45
C SER A 232 -2.72 -20.34 1.01
N ALA A 233 -2.19 -19.10 0.99
CA ALA A 233 -0.91 -18.79 1.63
C ALA A 233 -0.95 -18.99 3.16
N SER A 234 -2.12 -18.80 3.79
CA SER A 234 -2.33 -19.10 5.22
C SER A 234 -2.24 -20.60 5.51
N ASP A 235 -2.87 -21.44 4.69
CA ASP A 235 -2.78 -22.90 4.83
C ASP A 235 -1.34 -23.36 4.61
N LEU A 236 -0.66 -22.77 3.63
CA LEU A 236 0.75 -23.06 3.34
C LEU A 236 1.63 -22.70 4.54
N ALA A 237 1.43 -21.52 5.13
CA ALA A 237 2.12 -21.10 6.35
C ALA A 237 1.87 -22.07 7.50
N ALA A 238 0.63 -22.49 7.73
CA ALA A 238 0.28 -23.42 8.80
C ALA A 238 0.98 -24.78 8.65
N VAL A 239 0.97 -25.37 7.44
CA VAL A 239 1.64 -26.66 7.17
C VAL A 239 3.16 -26.55 7.34
N VAL A 240 3.75 -25.47 6.84
CA VAL A 240 5.20 -25.23 6.97
C VAL A 240 5.59 -25.03 8.43
N LEU A 241 4.83 -24.24 9.19
CA LEU A 241 5.07 -24.03 10.62
C LEU A 241 4.92 -25.32 11.42
N GLU A 242 3.91 -26.16 11.13
CA GLU A 242 3.76 -27.45 11.80
C GLU A 242 4.99 -28.34 11.59
N GLU A 243 5.53 -28.41 10.37
CA GLU A 243 6.72 -29.21 10.09
C GLU A 243 8.00 -28.62 10.72
N ILE A 244 8.11 -27.30 10.78
CA ILE A 244 9.19 -26.61 11.49
C ILE A 244 9.11 -26.91 12.99
N ASP A 245 7.95 -26.76 13.62
CA ASP A 245 7.74 -27.02 15.05
C ASP A 245 7.99 -28.49 15.38
N ARG A 246 7.51 -29.40 14.52
CA ARG A 246 7.81 -30.83 14.64
C ARG A 246 9.31 -31.06 14.63
N TYR A 247 10.06 -30.42 13.74
CA TYR A 247 11.53 -30.53 13.73
C TYR A 247 12.19 -29.87 14.94
N LYS A 248 11.75 -28.66 15.33
CA LYS A 248 12.20 -27.93 16.52
C LYS A 248 12.13 -28.82 17.77
N SER A 249 11.04 -29.56 17.95
CA SER A 249 10.85 -30.49 19.07
C SER A 249 11.88 -31.63 19.13
N THR A 250 12.48 -32.01 17.99
CA THR A 250 13.47 -33.09 17.90
C THR A 250 14.91 -32.61 18.10
N LEU A 251 15.21 -31.32 17.92
CA LEU A 251 16.57 -30.78 17.93
C LEU A 251 17.33 -31.09 19.22
N ARG A 252 16.62 -31.04 20.36
CA ARG A 252 17.18 -31.23 21.71
C ARG A 252 16.95 -32.61 22.31
N THR A 253 16.00 -33.38 21.76
CA THR A 253 15.54 -34.67 22.32
C THR A 253 15.93 -35.87 21.46
N GLY A 254 16.32 -35.65 20.21
CA GLY A 254 16.65 -36.71 19.25
C GLY A 254 17.94 -37.45 19.58
N SER A 255 17.88 -38.78 19.51
CA SER A 255 19.02 -39.68 19.74
C SER A 255 20.19 -39.48 18.76
N GLU A 256 19.92 -38.92 17.57
CA GLU A 256 20.93 -38.65 16.53
C GLU A 256 21.66 -37.31 16.69
N THR A 257 21.45 -36.58 17.79
CA THR A 257 22.00 -35.22 18.02
C THR A 257 21.73 -34.25 16.85
N PRO A 258 20.47 -34.00 16.46
CA PRO A 258 20.15 -33.27 15.21
C PRO A 258 20.74 -31.85 15.15
N TRP A 259 20.83 -31.14 16.28
CA TRP A 259 21.46 -29.81 16.40
C TRP A 259 22.89 -29.76 15.85
N LYS A 260 23.63 -30.88 15.91
CA LYS A 260 25.03 -30.97 15.48
C LYS A 260 25.21 -30.79 13.98
N ARG A 261 24.15 -31.00 13.18
CA ARG A 261 24.18 -30.86 11.72
C ARG A 261 24.35 -29.42 11.24
N PHE A 262 24.18 -28.44 12.13
CA PHE A 262 24.38 -26.99 11.93
C PHE A 262 25.78 -26.53 12.38
N TRP A 263 26.67 -27.47 12.72
CA TRP A 263 28.03 -27.19 13.16
C TRP A 263 29.04 -27.89 12.26
N ASN A 264 30.16 -27.22 12.01
CA ASN A 264 31.35 -27.88 11.49
C ASN A 264 31.85 -28.91 12.50
N THR A 265 32.46 -29.99 12.01
CA THR A 265 33.00 -31.06 12.85
C THR A 265 34.48 -31.28 12.61
N ASP A 266 35.21 -31.67 13.67
CA ASP A 266 36.59 -32.10 13.54
C ASP A 266 36.69 -33.56 13.02
N LYS A 267 37.92 -34.06 12.87
CA LYS A 267 38.20 -35.44 12.42
C LYS A 267 37.64 -36.54 13.34
N TYR A 268 37.24 -36.20 14.56
CA TYR A 268 36.60 -37.10 15.52
C TYR A 268 35.08 -36.91 15.57
N GLY A 269 34.55 -36.05 14.71
CA GLY A 269 33.15 -35.69 14.66
C GLY A 269 32.72 -34.76 15.79
N ALA A 270 33.61 -34.13 16.55
CA ALA A 270 33.19 -33.16 17.57
C ALA A 270 32.84 -31.81 16.91
N ALA A 271 31.76 -31.17 17.35
CA ALA A 271 31.38 -29.85 16.83
C ALA A 271 32.47 -28.81 17.14
N THR A 272 32.85 -27.97 16.16
CA THR A 272 33.90 -26.94 16.28
C THR A 272 33.38 -25.51 16.20
N GLU A 273 32.88 -25.06 15.05
CA GLU A 273 32.31 -23.73 14.82
C GLU A 273 30.94 -23.85 14.14
N PRO A 274 30.00 -22.90 14.36
CA PRO A 274 28.75 -22.85 13.62
C PRO A 274 29.00 -22.88 12.11
N GLN A 275 28.10 -23.48 11.36
CA GLN A 275 28.12 -23.34 9.92
C GLN A 275 27.76 -21.90 9.50
N ILE A 276 27.99 -21.60 8.23
CA ILE A 276 27.55 -20.33 7.66
C ILE A 276 26.06 -20.40 7.35
N GLU A 277 25.38 -19.26 7.39
CA GLU A 277 23.92 -19.13 7.28
C GLU A 277 23.33 -19.85 6.04
N ASN A 278 24.03 -19.76 4.89
CA ASN A 278 23.62 -20.45 3.66
C ASN A 278 23.61 -21.98 3.80
N GLU A 279 24.57 -22.56 4.52
CA GLU A 279 24.65 -24.02 4.74
C GLU A 279 23.55 -24.48 5.69
N ASP A 280 23.29 -23.71 6.76
CA ASP A 280 22.21 -23.99 7.71
C ASP A 280 20.83 -23.97 7.01
N ARG A 281 20.63 -23.00 6.12
CA ARG A 281 19.45 -22.88 5.26
C ARG A 281 19.29 -24.08 4.33
N ASP A 282 20.34 -24.41 3.57
CA ASP A 282 20.31 -25.49 2.59
C ASP A 282 20.02 -26.84 3.28
N ARG A 283 20.64 -27.05 4.45
CA ARG A 283 20.37 -28.21 5.31
C ARG A 283 18.91 -28.30 5.72
N LEU A 284 18.33 -27.20 6.19
CA LEU A 284 16.93 -27.17 6.61
C LEU A 284 16.00 -27.53 5.45
N LEU A 285 16.32 -27.02 4.26
CA LEU A 285 15.56 -27.31 3.05
C LEU A 285 15.63 -28.80 2.67
N GLU A 286 16.82 -29.41 2.71
CA GLU A 286 16.98 -30.85 2.48
C GLU A 286 16.12 -31.70 3.43
N LEU A 287 16.02 -31.29 4.70
CA LEU A 287 15.23 -32.00 5.70
C LEU A 287 13.73 -31.90 5.45
N PHE A 288 13.25 -30.75 4.98
CA PHE A 288 11.82 -30.53 4.78
C PHE A 288 11.30 -30.95 3.40
N ARG A 289 12.14 -30.98 2.36
CA ARG A 289 11.72 -31.39 1.00
C ARG A 289 10.88 -32.68 0.97
N PRO A 290 11.32 -33.81 1.55
CA PRO A 290 10.52 -35.05 1.54
C PRO A 290 9.20 -34.93 2.32
N ARG A 291 9.17 -34.04 3.32
CA ARG A 291 7.98 -33.80 4.14
C ARG A 291 6.99 -32.86 3.47
N PHE A 292 7.44 -32.01 2.58
CA PHE A 292 6.60 -31.10 1.80
C PHE A 292 6.02 -31.77 0.55
N GLU A 293 6.75 -32.73 -0.03
CA GLU A 293 6.29 -33.49 -1.21
C GLU A 293 4.93 -34.18 -0.99
N LYS A 294 4.68 -34.75 0.20
CA LYS A 294 3.38 -35.38 0.54
C LYS A 294 2.19 -34.41 0.49
N TYR A 295 2.45 -33.10 0.60
CA TYR A 295 1.44 -32.04 0.53
C TYR A 295 1.43 -31.32 -0.83
N GLY A 296 2.18 -31.80 -1.82
CA GLY A 296 2.31 -31.08 -3.10
C GLY A 296 2.90 -29.68 -2.91
N ILE A 297 3.86 -29.55 -1.99
CA ILE A 297 4.60 -28.33 -1.71
C ILE A 297 6.02 -28.52 -2.22
N ALA A 298 6.49 -27.61 -3.06
CA ALA A 298 7.84 -27.54 -3.55
C ALA A 298 8.61 -26.48 -2.75
N ALA A 299 9.73 -26.87 -2.16
CA ALA A 299 10.61 -25.94 -1.46
C ALA A 299 11.88 -25.73 -2.29
N SER A 300 12.17 -24.46 -2.62
CA SER A 300 13.25 -24.09 -3.53
C SER A 300 14.10 -22.98 -2.95
N ILE A 301 15.39 -23.02 -3.27
CA ILE A 301 16.27 -21.86 -3.17
C ILE A 301 16.09 -21.12 -4.49
N PRO A 302 15.72 -19.83 -4.50
CA PRO A 302 15.56 -19.10 -5.75
C PRO A 302 16.87 -19.11 -6.56
N GLU A 303 16.89 -19.75 -7.73
CA GLU A 303 18.10 -19.82 -8.57
C GLU A 303 18.51 -18.42 -9.10
N ALA A 304 19.77 -18.06 -8.84
CA ALA A 304 20.64 -17.09 -9.50
C ALA A 304 20.13 -15.66 -9.85
N ARG A 305 20.38 -14.72 -8.93
CA ARG A 305 21.14 -13.46 -9.14
C ARG A 305 21.03 -12.70 -10.48
N ARG A 306 19.83 -12.38 -10.98
CA ARG A 306 19.68 -11.32 -12.00
C ARG A 306 18.48 -10.41 -11.73
N GLY A 307 18.77 -9.11 -11.65
CA GLY A 307 17.81 -8.02 -11.77
C GLY A 307 17.18 -7.58 -10.45
N GLU A 308 17.83 -6.61 -9.78
CA GLU A 308 17.33 -5.58 -8.85
C GLU A 308 16.36 -5.94 -7.68
N ASN A 309 15.91 -7.18 -7.54
CA ASN A 309 15.21 -7.67 -6.36
C ASN A 309 16.08 -8.69 -5.64
N THR A 310 16.59 -8.32 -4.46
CA THR A 310 17.00 -9.28 -3.42
C THR A 310 15.85 -10.27 -3.24
N ARG A 311 16.12 -11.57 -3.09
CA ARG A 311 15.09 -12.60 -2.93
C ARG A 311 15.19 -13.20 -1.54
N ALA A 312 14.07 -13.73 -1.03
CA ALA A 312 14.03 -14.47 0.24
C ALA A 312 15.04 -15.62 0.23
N ASP A 313 15.57 -15.95 1.42
CA ASP A 313 16.49 -17.08 1.58
C ASP A 313 15.88 -18.40 1.09
N ILE A 314 14.63 -18.68 1.47
CA ILE A 314 13.89 -19.86 1.00
C ILE A 314 12.54 -19.41 0.45
N LEU A 315 12.14 -20.00 -0.67
CA LEU A 315 10.80 -19.84 -1.21
C LEU A 315 10.08 -21.19 -1.23
N ILE A 316 9.01 -21.27 -0.45
CA ILE A 316 8.09 -22.41 -0.47
C ILE A 316 6.96 -22.11 -1.46
N LEU A 317 6.63 -23.07 -2.32
CA LEU A 317 5.60 -22.97 -3.35
C LEU A 317 4.60 -24.11 -3.19
N SER A 318 3.31 -23.82 -3.13
CA SER A 318 2.27 -24.83 -3.29
C SER A 318 2.01 -25.10 -4.78
N HIS A 319 1.55 -26.31 -5.12
CA HIS A 319 1.06 -26.60 -6.48
C HIS A 319 -0.16 -25.74 -6.88
N ALA A 320 -0.84 -25.11 -5.92
CA ALA A 320 -1.92 -24.15 -6.17
C ALA A 320 -1.40 -22.75 -6.56
N GLY A 321 -0.08 -22.56 -6.71
CA GLY A 321 0.53 -21.31 -7.12
C GLY A 321 0.72 -20.30 -6.00
N LYS A 322 0.57 -20.70 -4.73
CA LYS A 322 0.84 -19.83 -3.58
C LYS A 322 2.28 -19.95 -3.13
N ASN A 323 2.84 -18.85 -2.66
CA ASN A 323 4.21 -18.81 -2.19
C ASN A 323 4.27 -18.42 -0.70
N LEU A 324 5.35 -18.80 -0.04
CA LEU A 324 5.64 -18.45 1.34
C LEU A 324 7.15 -18.19 1.45
N PRO A 325 7.57 -16.92 1.53
CA PRO A 325 8.96 -16.58 1.75
C PRO A 325 9.38 -16.88 3.19
N ILE A 326 10.59 -17.41 3.34
CA ILE A 326 11.26 -17.56 4.63
C ILE A 326 12.58 -16.81 4.56
N GLU A 327 12.80 -15.91 5.50
CA GLU A 327 14.06 -15.19 5.69
C GLU A 327 14.78 -15.78 6.91
N ALA A 328 16.02 -16.24 6.72
CA ALA A 328 16.75 -17.00 7.72
C ALA A 328 17.99 -16.26 8.19
N LYS A 329 18.14 -16.07 9.51
CA LYS A 329 19.33 -15.41 10.08
C LYS A 329 19.95 -16.24 11.20
N ARG A 330 21.24 -16.02 11.44
CA ARG A 330 21.86 -16.42 12.72
C ARG A 330 21.54 -15.38 13.79
N HIS A 331 21.36 -15.78 15.05
CA HIS A 331 21.02 -14.83 16.13
C HIS A 331 22.10 -13.75 16.42
N TYR A 332 23.34 -13.94 15.96
CA TYR A 332 24.41 -12.94 16.02
C TYR A 332 24.63 -12.20 14.69
N ASN A 333 23.72 -12.34 13.72
CA ASN A 333 23.73 -11.58 12.48
C ASN A 333 23.40 -10.11 12.79
N GLY A 334 24.13 -9.17 12.19
CA GLY A 334 23.95 -7.72 12.43
C GLY A 334 22.57 -7.19 12.08
N GLU A 335 21.81 -7.88 11.23
CA GLU A 335 20.47 -7.51 10.79
C GLU A 335 19.35 -8.22 11.56
N LEU A 336 19.66 -8.94 12.66
CA LEU A 336 18.70 -9.72 13.46
C LEU A 336 17.40 -8.95 13.78
N TRP A 337 17.52 -7.70 14.18
CA TRP A 337 16.36 -6.90 14.65
C TRP A 337 15.63 -6.18 13.53
N THR A 338 16.20 -6.14 12.32
CA THR A 338 15.68 -5.34 11.21
C THR A 338 15.21 -6.17 10.03
N ALA A 339 15.81 -7.34 9.78
CA ALA A 339 15.59 -8.14 8.56
C ALA A 339 14.13 -8.56 8.37
N ALA A 340 13.37 -8.80 9.45
CA ALA A 340 11.94 -9.09 9.34
C ALA A 340 11.15 -7.93 8.68
N SER A 341 11.47 -6.69 9.03
CA SER A 341 10.80 -5.50 8.49
C SER A 341 11.41 -4.99 7.18
N THR A 342 12.72 -5.14 6.99
CA THR A 342 13.43 -4.58 5.83
C THR A 342 13.58 -5.57 4.67
N GLN A 343 13.52 -6.88 4.93
CA GLN A 343 13.72 -7.92 3.92
C GLN A 343 12.45 -8.78 3.79
N LEU A 344 12.04 -9.49 4.86
CA LEU A 344 10.89 -10.41 4.81
C LEU A 344 9.59 -9.70 4.42
N ALA A 345 9.32 -8.52 4.97
CA ALA A 345 8.13 -7.74 4.62
C ALA A 345 8.00 -7.44 3.11
N GLY A 346 9.13 -7.19 2.44
CA GLY A 346 9.16 -6.96 0.99
C GLY A 346 8.80 -8.22 0.20
N TYR A 347 9.26 -9.39 0.65
CA TYR A 347 8.93 -10.66 0.02
C TYR A 347 7.48 -11.08 0.30
N ALA A 348 7.00 -10.85 1.50
CA ALA A 348 5.62 -11.15 1.90
C ALA A 348 4.60 -10.27 1.17
N ALA A 349 5.02 -9.13 0.61
CA ALA A 349 4.17 -8.26 -0.19
C ALA A 349 3.86 -8.82 -1.60
N ASP A 350 4.50 -9.92 -2.01
CA ASP A 350 4.18 -10.62 -3.25
C ASP A 350 2.68 -11.03 -3.27
N PRO A 351 1.96 -10.85 -4.39
CA PRO A 351 0.54 -11.19 -4.48
C PRO A 351 0.23 -12.65 -4.10
N ASP A 352 1.14 -13.58 -4.41
CA ASP A 352 0.98 -14.99 -4.09
C ASP A 352 1.41 -15.36 -2.67
N ALA A 353 2.11 -14.45 -1.97
CA ALA A 353 2.41 -14.54 -0.53
C ALA A 353 1.25 -14.02 0.33
N CYS A 354 0.45 -13.10 -0.21
CA CYS A 354 -0.71 -12.49 0.48
C CYS A 354 -0.37 -11.87 1.86
N GLY A 355 0.88 -11.43 2.07
CA GLY A 355 1.38 -10.91 3.34
C GLY A 355 1.97 -11.96 4.29
N PHE A 356 1.95 -13.25 3.94
CA PHE A 356 2.48 -14.31 4.79
C PHE A 356 3.99 -14.49 4.61
N GLY A 357 4.68 -14.80 5.70
CA GLY A 357 6.12 -15.06 5.70
C GLY A 357 6.61 -15.67 7.01
N ILE A 358 7.81 -16.25 7.00
CA ILE A 358 8.42 -16.80 8.21
C ILE A 358 9.79 -16.15 8.42
N TYR A 359 10.00 -15.59 9.62
CA TYR A 359 11.32 -15.13 10.05
C TYR A 359 11.96 -16.22 10.91
N LEU A 360 12.99 -16.88 10.37
CA LEU A 360 13.62 -18.04 10.97
C LEU A 360 14.98 -17.69 11.54
N ILE A 361 15.23 -18.05 12.80
CA ILE A 361 16.51 -17.80 13.45
C ILE A 361 17.20 -19.09 13.88
N PHE A 362 18.48 -19.21 13.58
CA PHE A 362 19.36 -20.24 14.15
C PHE A 362 20.04 -19.71 15.43
N TRP A 363 19.66 -20.28 16.58
CA TRP A 363 20.22 -19.97 17.89
C TRP A 363 21.36 -20.94 18.23
N PHE A 364 22.60 -20.42 18.33
CA PHE A 364 23.79 -21.23 18.67
C PHE A 364 24.16 -21.17 20.14
N GLY A 365 23.30 -20.62 20.99
CA GLY A 365 23.54 -20.50 22.42
C GLY A 365 24.36 -19.27 22.80
N THR A 366 24.46 -19.05 24.10
CA THR A 366 25.12 -17.89 24.71
C THR A 366 26.66 -17.87 24.55
N GLU A 367 27.24 -18.91 23.94
CA GLU A 367 28.62 -18.89 23.45
C GLU A 367 28.85 -17.77 22.42
N PHE A 368 27.79 -17.36 21.73
CA PHE A 368 27.78 -16.25 20.77
C PHE A 368 26.82 -15.17 21.26
N LYS A 369 27.27 -13.91 21.27
CA LYS A 369 26.42 -12.80 21.68
C LYS A 369 25.46 -12.45 20.56
N ALA A 370 24.17 -12.38 20.88
CA ALA A 370 23.17 -11.85 19.97
C ALA A 370 23.54 -10.43 19.51
N ALA A 371 23.07 -10.03 18.33
CA ALA A 371 23.25 -8.66 17.86
C ALA A 371 22.66 -7.66 18.86
N LYS A 372 23.30 -6.51 19.02
CA LYS A 372 22.82 -5.47 19.93
C LYS A 372 21.49 -4.91 19.42
N ARG A 373 20.55 -4.70 20.34
CA ARG A 373 19.30 -4.00 20.06
C ARG A 373 19.54 -2.50 19.90
N ASN A 374 18.70 -1.86 19.11
CA ASN A 374 18.76 -0.41 18.88
C ASN A 374 18.23 0.40 20.08
N ASP A 375 17.35 -0.20 20.89
CA ASP A 375 16.78 0.41 22.10
C ASP A 375 17.70 0.36 23.33
N GLY A 376 18.84 -0.34 23.23
CA GLY A 376 19.81 -0.50 24.31
C GLY A 376 19.40 -1.51 25.40
N ALA A 377 18.30 -2.24 25.21
CA ALA A 377 17.89 -3.30 26.13
C ALA A 377 18.88 -4.48 26.11
N ASP A 378 18.89 -5.23 27.21
CA ASP A 378 19.71 -6.45 27.31
C ASP A 378 19.29 -7.47 26.24
N GLY A 379 20.28 -8.18 25.70
CA GLY A 379 20.05 -9.22 24.69
C GLY A 379 19.44 -10.48 25.31
N PRO A 380 18.80 -11.34 24.50
CA PRO A 380 18.21 -12.57 24.96
C PRO A 380 19.26 -13.55 25.51
N ASP A 381 18.87 -14.34 26.50
CA ASP A 381 19.70 -15.37 27.14
C ASP A 381 19.34 -16.81 26.71
N SER A 382 18.26 -16.95 25.94
CA SER A 382 17.68 -18.22 25.49
C SER A 382 17.01 -18.06 24.13
N ALA A 383 16.80 -19.18 23.44
CA ALA A 383 16.10 -19.19 22.16
C ALA A 383 14.65 -18.70 22.30
N GLU A 384 13.99 -19.10 23.39
CA GLU A 384 12.62 -18.72 23.71
C GLU A 384 12.50 -17.23 24.02
N ALA A 385 13.44 -16.66 24.79
CA ALA A 385 13.49 -15.22 25.02
C ALA A 385 13.72 -14.45 23.72
N LEU A 386 14.63 -14.92 22.85
CA LEU A 386 14.85 -14.30 21.55
C LEU A 386 13.58 -14.33 20.69
N GLU A 387 12.86 -15.45 20.66
CA GLU A 387 11.61 -15.58 19.91
C GLU A 387 10.56 -14.59 20.40
N ALA A 388 10.35 -14.51 21.72
CA ALA A 388 9.40 -13.56 22.31
C ALA A 388 9.76 -12.11 22.00
N MET A 389 11.04 -11.73 22.12
CA MET A 389 11.50 -10.38 21.84
C MET A 389 11.34 -10.01 20.35
N LEU A 390 11.65 -10.93 19.44
CA LEU A 390 11.47 -10.71 18.01
C LEU A 390 9.99 -10.60 17.63
N VAL A 391 9.13 -11.43 18.23
CA VAL A 391 7.67 -11.32 18.06
C VAL A 391 7.20 -9.94 18.54
N ASP A 392 7.63 -9.49 19.72
CA ASP A 392 7.21 -8.20 20.27
C ASP A 392 7.66 -7.01 19.41
N ASP A 393 8.85 -7.07 18.83
CA ASP A 393 9.40 -6.03 17.95
C ASP A 393 8.76 -5.98 16.56
N LEU A 394 8.01 -7.02 16.15
CA LEU A 394 7.34 -7.00 14.84
C LEU A 394 6.30 -5.86 14.77
N PRO A 395 6.30 -5.05 13.70
CA PRO A 395 5.22 -4.12 13.41
C PRO A 395 3.86 -4.82 13.39
N LEU A 396 2.81 -4.15 13.87
CA LEU A 396 1.46 -4.73 14.01
C LEU A 396 0.95 -5.38 12.71
N HIS A 397 1.20 -4.73 11.57
CA HIS A 397 0.78 -5.23 10.26
C HIS A 397 1.50 -6.52 9.82
N LEU A 398 2.69 -6.82 10.36
CA LEU A 398 3.40 -8.07 10.12
C LEU A 398 3.00 -9.15 11.13
N LYS A 399 2.69 -8.79 12.38
CA LYS A 399 2.31 -9.75 13.45
C LYS A 399 1.14 -10.65 13.07
N GLU A 400 0.21 -10.16 12.24
CA GLU A 400 -0.97 -10.93 11.84
C GLU A 400 -0.67 -12.06 10.84
N LYS A 401 0.41 -11.94 10.06
CA LYS A 401 0.65 -12.81 8.89
C LYS A 401 2.07 -13.37 8.80
N CYS A 402 3.03 -12.74 9.46
CA CYS A 402 4.38 -13.23 9.57
C CYS A 402 4.58 -13.94 10.92
N SER A 403 5.21 -15.10 10.88
CA SER A 403 5.57 -15.86 12.10
C SER A 403 7.06 -15.80 12.35
N VAL A 404 7.47 -15.70 13.61
CA VAL A 404 8.87 -15.81 14.02
C VAL A 404 9.09 -17.21 14.58
N VAL A 405 10.18 -17.86 14.16
CA VAL A 405 10.59 -19.15 14.72
C VAL A 405 12.07 -19.13 15.04
N VAL A 406 12.44 -19.51 16.26
CA VAL A 406 13.83 -19.69 16.68
C VAL A 406 14.13 -21.18 16.85
N LEU A 407 15.09 -21.70 16.09
CA LEU A 407 15.62 -23.06 16.21
C LEU A 407 16.82 -23.07 17.15
N ASP A 408 16.67 -23.69 18.32
CA ASP A 408 17.78 -23.94 19.24
C ASP A 408 18.68 -25.06 18.69
N VAL A 409 19.75 -24.64 18.03
CA VAL A 409 20.82 -25.50 17.51
C VAL A 409 22.09 -25.39 18.37
N SER A 410 21.97 -24.87 19.60
CA SER A 410 23.09 -24.72 20.52
C SER A 410 23.67 -26.06 20.96
N ARG A 411 24.95 -26.04 21.35
CA ARG A 411 25.55 -27.20 22.00
C ARG A 411 24.93 -27.45 23.37
N PRO A 412 24.76 -28.71 23.77
CA PRO A 412 24.41 -29.04 25.15
C PRO A 412 25.45 -28.50 26.13
N GLN A 413 25.01 -27.98 27.28
CA GLN A 413 25.89 -27.43 28.33
C GLN A 413 27.08 -28.33 28.71
N PRO A 414 26.93 -29.66 28.86
CA PRO A 414 28.07 -30.53 29.20
C PRO A 414 29.20 -30.50 28.15
N MET A 415 28.86 -30.28 26.88
CA MET A 415 29.87 -30.14 25.82
C MET A 415 30.58 -28.79 25.91
N ILE A 416 29.86 -27.71 26.19
CA ILE A 416 30.42 -26.37 26.39
C ILE A 416 31.46 -26.40 27.53
N ASP A 417 31.09 -27.02 28.65
CA ASP A 417 31.96 -27.15 29.82
C ASP A 417 33.24 -27.94 29.49
N SER A 418 33.11 -29.01 28.69
CA SER A 418 34.24 -29.83 28.26
C SER A 418 35.22 -29.08 27.35
N VAL A 419 34.71 -28.25 26.43
CA VAL A 419 35.51 -27.41 25.53
C VAL A 419 36.23 -26.33 26.32
N ASN A 420 35.54 -25.66 27.24
CA ASN A 420 36.12 -24.65 28.12
C ASN A 420 37.22 -25.23 29.03
N LYS A 421 37.02 -26.45 29.53
CA LYS A 421 38.05 -27.16 30.32
C LYS A 421 39.30 -27.45 29.48
N ARG A 422 39.16 -27.89 28.23
CA ARG A 422 40.30 -28.12 27.32
C ARG A 422 41.05 -26.83 26.99
N ARG A 423 40.34 -25.72 26.74
CA ARG A 423 40.93 -24.39 26.49
C ARG A 423 41.68 -23.79 27.68
N LYS A 424 41.36 -24.20 28.92
CA LYS A 424 42.08 -23.76 30.12
C LYS A 424 43.35 -24.57 30.40
N ILE A 425 43.52 -25.72 29.76
CA ILE A 425 44.64 -26.66 29.99
C ILE A 425 45.66 -26.59 28.85
N ALA A 426 45.23 -26.16 27.66
CA ALA A 426 46.11 -25.76 26.55
C ALA A 426 46.53 -24.29 26.72
#